data_AF-A0A817X1Z2-F1
#
_entry.id   AF-A0A817X1Z2-F1
#
_cell.length_a   1.000
_cell.length_b   1.000
_cell.length_c   1.000
_cell.angle_alpha   90.00
_cell.angle_beta   90.00
_cell.angle_gamma   90.00
#
_symmetry.space_group_name_H-M   'P 1'
#
loop_
_entity.id
_entity.type
_entity.pdbx_description
1 polymer ?
#
loop_
_entity_poly.entity_id
_entity_poly.type
_entity_poly.pdbx_seq_one_letter_code
_entity_poly.pdbx_strand_id
1 'polypeptide(L)'
;MVVLLLFNKALNWTVERMQDETQIKSELLLQVLFGLLKSKLLVCTDINEDELDEDLKDTDIKLNYSIRLATNFKSKKLRINLNVPLKSVEQKDIEGVHRTINDDRKMVIQAAIVRIMKARQTLKHALLMQEVIQQLSSRFKPNIPVIKKCIDILIEKEYLERQPNDKDVLRYLA
;
A
#
# COMPACT_ATOMS: atom_id res chain seq x y z
N MET A 1 -4.72 20.36 8.61
CA MET A 1 -4.98 21.37 9.66
C MET A 1 -3.70 21.84 10.33
N VAL A 2 -2.85 20.93 10.85
CA VAL A 2 -1.63 21.27 11.61
C VAL A 2 -0.71 22.26 10.88
N VAL A 3 -0.47 22.05 9.59
CA VAL A 3 0.37 22.95 8.76
C VAL A 3 -0.17 24.39 8.72
N LEU A 4 -1.49 24.57 8.60
CA LEU A 4 -2.09 25.91 8.57
C LEU A 4 -2.00 26.62 9.93
N LEU A 5 -2.00 25.88 11.03
CA LEU A 5 -1.88 26.44 12.38
C LEU A 5 -0.48 27.03 12.65
N LEU A 6 0.56 26.57 11.96
CA LEU A 6 1.92 27.16 12.07
C LEU A 6 1.92 28.64 11.65
N PHE A 7 1.07 29.00 10.69
CA PHE A 7 1.00 30.37 10.18
C PHE A 7 0.38 31.37 11.17
N ASN A 8 -0.20 30.89 12.28
CA ASN A 8 -0.61 31.76 13.39
C ASN A 8 0.58 32.32 14.17
N LYS A 9 1.73 31.63 14.15
CA LYS A 9 2.96 32.08 14.83
C LYS A 9 3.82 32.98 13.93
N ALA A 10 3.95 32.63 12.65
CA ALA A 10 4.72 33.40 11.68
C ALA A 10 4.18 33.22 10.26
N LEU A 11 4.29 34.23 9.40
CA LEU A 11 3.72 34.20 8.04
C LEU A 11 4.60 33.45 7.01
N ASN A 12 5.86 33.20 7.34
CA ASN A 12 6.84 32.55 6.46
C ASN A 12 7.53 31.40 7.21
N TRP A 13 7.63 30.25 6.56
CA TRP A 13 8.22 29.03 7.13
C TRP A 13 8.96 28.24 6.07
N THR A 14 10.11 27.66 6.43
CA THR A 14 10.80 26.67 5.60
C THR A 14 10.20 25.28 5.81
N VAL A 15 10.18 24.45 4.77
CA VAL A 15 9.60 23.09 4.86
C VAL A 15 10.32 22.24 5.92
N GLU A 16 11.64 22.33 6.02
CA GLU A 16 12.43 21.67 7.08
C GLU A 16 11.94 22.05 8.48
N ARG A 17 11.74 23.34 8.75
CA ARG A 17 11.29 23.80 10.07
C ARG A 17 9.83 23.42 10.33
N MET A 18 9.00 23.39 9.29
CA MET A 18 7.65 22.85 9.41
C MET A 18 7.66 21.37 9.77
N GLN A 19 8.59 20.60 9.21
CA GLN A 19 8.75 19.19 9.53
C GLN A 19 9.12 18.99 11.00
N ASP A 20 10.06 19.78 11.51
CA ASP A 20 10.48 19.70 12.92
C ASP A 20 9.36 20.09 13.89
N GLU A 21 8.59 21.13 13.59
CA GLU A 21 7.49 21.56 14.46
C GLU A 21 6.28 20.62 14.41
N THR A 22 6.00 20.03 13.25
CA THR A 22 4.82 19.17 13.07
C THR A 22 5.08 17.69 13.32
N GLN A 23 6.35 17.27 13.29
CA GLN A 23 6.76 15.85 13.40
C GLN A 23 6.07 14.95 12.37
N ILE A 24 5.62 15.52 11.25
CA ILE A 24 5.00 14.79 10.14
C ILE A 24 6.11 14.26 9.23
N LYS A 25 5.97 13.01 8.76
CA LYS A 25 6.91 12.43 7.79
C LYS A 25 7.00 13.32 6.54
N SER A 26 8.22 13.55 6.05
CA SER A 26 8.50 14.46 4.92
C SER A 26 7.61 14.17 3.71
N GLU A 27 7.44 12.89 3.35
CA GLU A 27 6.58 12.47 2.24
C GLU A 27 5.13 12.99 2.37
N LEU A 28 4.54 12.86 3.57
CA LEU A 28 3.16 13.30 3.81
C LEU A 28 3.09 14.83 3.90
N LEU A 29 4.10 15.47 4.48
CA LEU A 29 4.17 16.92 4.58
C LEU A 29 4.21 17.57 3.19
N LEU A 30 5.07 17.06 2.30
CA LEU A 30 5.18 17.57 0.92
C LEU A 30 3.87 17.43 0.16
N GLN A 31 3.16 16.30 0.32
CA GLN A 31 1.85 16.09 -0.30
C GLN A 31 0.78 17.07 0.23
N VAL A 32 0.74 17.27 1.55
CA VAL A 32 -0.20 18.24 2.16
C VAL A 32 0.10 19.66 1.68
N LEU A 33 1.38 20.03 1.61
CA LEU A 33 1.81 21.33 1.10
C LEU A 33 1.46 21.51 -0.37
N PHE A 34 1.62 20.47 -1.19
CA PHE A 34 1.21 20.47 -2.59
C PHE A 34 -0.29 20.76 -2.75
N GLY A 35 -1.15 20.08 -1.98
CA GLY A 35 -2.59 20.34 -1.98
C GLY A 35 -2.94 21.79 -1.59
N LEU A 36 -2.22 22.34 -0.61
CA LEU A 36 -2.43 23.72 -0.14
C LEU A 36 -1.92 24.77 -1.14
N LEU A 37 -0.79 24.53 -1.80
CA LEU A 37 -0.27 25.37 -2.89
C LEU A 37 -1.24 25.38 -4.07
N LYS A 38 -1.76 24.22 -4.49
CA LYS A 38 -2.77 24.12 -5.54
C LYS A 38 -4.06 24.86 -5.21
N SER A 39 -4.44 24.90 -3.93
CA SER A 39 -5.59 25.69 -3.47
C SER A 39 -5.33 27.21 -3.42
N LYS A 40 -4.11 27.66 -3.76
CA LYS A 40 -3.63 29.05 -3.72
C LYS A 40 -3.71 29.70 -2.35
N LEU A 41 -3.80 28.89 -1.28
CA LEU A 41 -3.77 29.36 0.11
C LEU A 41 -2.35 29.63 0.60
N LEU A 42 -1.38 28.91 0.05
CA LEU A 42 0.05 29.08 0.29
C LEU A 42 0.73 29.50 -1.00
N VAL A 43 1.83 30.24 -0.87
CA VAL A 43 2.70 30.66 -1.97
C VAL A 43 4.12 30.19 -1.65
N CYS A 44 4.76 29.53 -2.60
CA CYS A 44 6.19 29.23 -2.50
C CYS A 44 6.97 30.46 -2.98
N THR A 45 7.92 30.97 -2.20
CA THR A 45 8.71 32.14 -2.62
C THR A 45 9.69 31.82 -3.75
N ASP A 46 10.03 30.54 -3.91
CA ASP A 46 11.06 30.06 -4.84
C ASP A 46 10.48 29.52 -6.17
N ILE A 47 9.16 29.52 -6.33
CA ILE A 47 8.46 29.04 -7.53
C ILE A 47 7.51 30.15 -8.02
N ASN A 48 7.56 30.48 -9.31
CA ASN A 48 6.69 31.50 -9.89
C ASN A 48 5.23 31.01 -9.91
N GLU A 49 4.27 31.90 -9.63
CA GLU A 49 2.83 31.58 -9.56
C GLU A 49 2.29 30.97 -10.86
N ASP A 50 2.89 31.27 -12.02
CA ASP A 50 2.50 30.77 -13.34
C ASP A 50 2.95 29.31 -13.60
N GLU A 51 3.97 28.80 -12.89
CA GLU A 51 4.42 27.39 -12.98
C GLU A 51 3.57 26.45 -12.10
N LEU A 52 2.73 27.02 -11.23
CA LEU A 52 1.90 26.28 -10.28
C LEU A 52 0.67 25.61 -10.93
N ASP A 53 0.15 26.21 -12.00
CA ASP A 53 -1.13 25.83 -12.62
C ASP A 53 -1.01 24.71 -13.67
N GLU A 54 0.16 24.49 -14.28
CA GLU A 54 0.31 23.50 -15.37
C GLU A 54 1.16 22.26 -15.04
N ASP A 55 2.20 22.33 -14.19
CA ASP A 55 3.21 21.25 -14.18
C ASP A 55 3.80 20.78 -12.84
N LEU A 56 3.41 21.34 -11.68
CA LEU A 56 3.97 20.83 -10.43
C LEU A 56 3.53 19.38 -10.17
N LYS A 57 4.49 18.47 -10.16
CA LYS A 57 4.33 17.09 -9.72
C LYS A 57 4.45 17.04 -8.19
N ASP A 58 3.88 16.00 -7.58
CA ASP A 58 3.96 15.73 -6.12
C ASP A 58 5.41 15.79 -5.56
N THR A 59 6.43 15.72 -6.44
CA THR A 59 7.86 15.62 -6.12
C THR A 59 8.65 16.93 -6.21
N ASP A 60 8.07 18.03 -6.68
CA ASP A 60 8.85 19.23 -7.01
C ASP A 60 9.12 20.16 -5.83
N ILE A 61 8.43 19.95 -4.71
CA ILE A 61 8.65 20.71 -3.47
C ILE A 61 9.86 20.13 -2.74
N LYS A 62 10.88 20.97 -2.53
CA LYS A 62 12.09 20.59 -1.79
C LYS A 62 12.04 21.09 -0.34
N LEU A 63 12.78 20.42 0.53
CA LEU A 63 12.87 20.73 1.98
C LEU A 63 13.40 22.14 2.29
N ASN A 64 14.20 22.70 1.38
CA ASN A 64 14.78 24.03 1.51
C ASN A 64 13.86 25.16 1.02
N TYR A 65 12.68 24.85 0.48
CA TYR A 65 11.76 25.86 -0.02
C TYR A 65 11.11 26.64 1.13
N SER A 66 10.91 27.94 0.89
CA SER A 66 10.22 28.82 1.82
C SER A 66 8.76 29.00 1.38
N ILE A 67 7.85 28.78 2.32
CA ILE A 67 6.40 28.82 2.10
C ILE A 67 5.81 29.96 2.91
N ARG A 68 4.99 30.77 2.24
CA ARG A 68 4.29 31.93 2.79
C ARG A 68 2.78 31.74 2.72
N LEU A 69 2.05 32.30 3.68
CA LEU A 69 0.59 32.39 3.64
C LEU A 69 0.13 33.45 2.62
N ALA A 70 -0.80 33.09 1.74
CA ALA A 70 -1.40 34.02 0.78
C ALA A 70 -2.40 34.97 1.47
N THR A 71 -1.98 36.18 1.83
CA THR A 71 -2.84 37.18 2.49
C THR A 71 -3.90 37.78 1.55
N ASN A 72 -3.65 37.76 0.24
CA ASN A 72 -4.54 38.31 -0.79
C ASN A 72 -5.44 37.25 -1.44
N PHE A 73 -5.63 36.10 -0.79
CA PHE A 73 -6.41 35.00 -1.33
C PHE A 73 -7.88 35.39 -1.59
N LYS A 74 -8.37 35.07 -2.79
CA LYS A 74 -9.77 35.29 -3.21
C LYS A 74 -10.38 33.99 -3.72
N SER A 75 -11.56 33.65 -3.22
CA SER A 75 -12.35 32.50 -3.66
C SER A 75 -13.76 32.91 -4.04
N LYS A 76 -14.30 32.28 -5.09
CA LYS A 76 -15.71 32.43 -5.50
C LYS A 76 -16.67 31.79 -4.50
N LYS A 77 -16.21 30.84 -3.68
CA LYS A 77 -17.00 30.11 -2.67
C LYS A 77 -16.57 30.51 -1.26
N LEU A 78 -17.54 30.81 -0.40
CA LEU A 78 -17.34 31.11 1.02
C LEU A 78 -16.78 29.90 1.81
N ARG A 79 -17.18 28.69 1.41
CA ARG A 79 -16.68 27.43 1.98
C ARG A 79 -15.88 26.68 0.94
N ILE A 80 -14.62 26.37 1.26
CA ILE A 80 -13.70 25.65 0.39
C ILE A 80 -13.40 24.31 1.05
N ASN A 81 -13.64 23.22 0.32
CA ASN A 81 -13.24 21.90 0.78
C ASN A 81 -11.78 21.66 0.42
N LEU A 82 -10.91 21.65 1.44
CA LEU A 82 -9.48 21.40 1.29
C LEU A 82 -9.11 19.93 1.52
N ASN A 83 -10.07 19.09 1.93
CA ASN A 83 -9.84 17.66 2.18
C ASN A 83 -10.01 16.86 0.89
N VAL A 84 -9.19 17.20 -0.11
CA VAL A 84 -9.13 16.44 -1.37
C VAL A 84 -8.13 15.30 -1.16
N PRO A 85 -8.51 14.04 -1.46
CA PRO A 85 -7.60 12.91 -1.30
C PRO A 85 -6.35 13.08 -2.16
N LEU A 86 -5.20 12.79 -1.56
CA LEU A 86 -3.90 12.87 -2.21
C LEU A 86 -3.73 11.62 -3.10
N LYS A 87 -3.50 11.80 -4.40
CA LYS A 87 -3.44 10.71 -5.40
C LYS A 87 -2.45 9.59 -5.05
N SER A 88 -1.35 9.94 -4.39
CA SER A 88 -0.30 9.00 -3.99
C SER A 88 -0.62 8.20 -2.72
N VAL A 89 -1.55 8.68 -1.88
CA VAL A 89 -2.07 7.92 -0.72
C VAL A 89 -2.99 6.80 -1.19
N GLU A 90 -3.83 7.06 -2.20
CA GLU A 90 -4.72 6.04 -2.79
C GLU A 90 -3.95 4.83 -3.34
N GLN A 91 -2.80 5.06 -3.99
CA GLN A 91 -1.98 3.97 -4.54
C GLN A 91 -1.33 3.10 -3.45
N LYS A 92 -0.82 3.71 -2.38
CA LYS A 92 -0.23 2.97 -1.25
C LYS A 92 -1.27 2.13 -0.50
N ASP A 93 -2.49 2.64 -0.36
CA ASP A 93 -3.59 1.91 0.27
C ASP A 93 -4.03 0.70 -0.56
N ILE A 94 -4.10 0.85 -1.89
CA ILE A 94 -4.43 -0.24 -2.82
C ILE A 94 -3.37 -1.36 -2.74
N GLU A 95 -2.08 -1.01 -2.70
CA GLU A 95 -1.01 -2.00 -2.56
C GLU A 95 -1.08 -2.77 -1.24
N GLY A 96 -1.35 -2.06 -0.13
CA GLY A 96 -1.53 -2.69 1.18
C GLY A 96 -2.66 -3.71 1.17
N VAL A 97 -3.81 -3.32 0.63
CA VAL A 97 -4.99 -4.20 0.50
C VAL A 97 -4.68 -5.42 -0.38
N HIS A 98 -3.98 -5.24 -1.51
CA HIS A 98 -3.59 -6.37 -2.36
C HIS A 98 -2.63 -7.34 -1.66
N ARG A 99 -1.72 -6.85 -0.82
CA ARG A 99 -0.83 -7.72 -0.02
C ARG A 99 -1.63 -8.57 0.96
N THR A 100 -2.53 -7.96 1.73
CA THR A 100 -3.40 -8.68 2.68
C THR A 100 -4.24 -9.75 1.97
N ILE A 101 -4.86 -9.41 0.83
CA ILE A 101 -5.65 -10.37 0.04
C ILE A 101 -4.78 -11.55 -0.43
N ASN A 102 -3.54 -11.29 -0.84
CA ASN A 102 -2.64 -12.34 -1.30
C ASN A 102 -2.22 -13.27 -0.15
N ASP A 103 -2.04 -12.75 1.06
CA ASP A 103 -1.71 -13.55 2.23
C ASP A 103 -2.91 -14.39 2.69
N ASP A 104 -4.13 -13.83 2.68
CA ASP A 104 -5.36 -14.58 2.93
C ASP A 104 -5.54 -15.72 1.93
N ARG A 105 -5.28 -15.47 0.64
CA ARG A 105 -5.32 -16.50 -0.40
C ARG A 105 -4.32 -17.63 -0.12
N LYS A 106 -3.11 -17.32 0.34
CA LYS A 106 -2.11 -18.35 0.73
C LYS A 106 -2.62 -19.20 1.88
N MET A 107 -3.22 -18.59 2.91
CA MET A 107 -3.79 -19.32 4.05
C MET A 107 -4.91 -20.26 3.61
N VAL A 108 -5.81 -19.79 2.73
CA VAL A 108 -6.90 -20.62 2.19
C VAL A 108 -6.36 -21.79 1.36
N ILE A 109 -5.30 -21.58 0.57
CA ILE A 109 -4.62 -22.65 -0.18
C ILE A 109 -4.04 -23.70 0.76
N GLN A 110 -3.30 -23.27 1.81
CA GLN A 110 -2.73 -24.19 2.80
C GLN A 110 -3.81 -25.02 3.49
N ALA A 111 -4.91 -24.38 3.91
CA ALA A 111 -6.04 -25.07 4.52
C ALA A 111 -6.71 -26.08 3.58
N ALA A 112 -6.84 -25.76 2.29
CA ALA A 112 -7.37 -26.68 1.29
C ALA A 112 -6.46 -27.90 1.09
N ILE A 113 -5.14 -27.68 1.00
CA ILE A 113 -4.15 -28.76 0.90
C ILE A 113 -4.25 -29.70 2.10
N VAL A 114 -4.25 -29.15 3.33
CA VAL A 114 -4.35 -29.95 4.56
C VAL A 114 -5.67 -30.74 4.60
N ARG A 115 -6.79 -30.13 4.20
CA ARG A 115 -8.09 -30.80 4.14
C ARG A 115 -8.09 -32.00 3.17
N ILE A 116 -7.52 -31.83 1.97
CA ILE A 116 -7.40 -32.89 0.97
C ILE A 116 -6.49 -34.01 1.48
N MET A 117 -5.30 -33.64 1.96
CA MET A 117 -4.29 -34.59 2.44
C MET A 117 -4.75 -35.37 3.67
N LYS A 118 -5.49 -34.73 4.59
CA LYS A 118 -6.09 -35.41 5.74
C LYS A 118 -7.11 -36.48 5.34
N ALA A 119 -7.86 -36.27 4.25
CA ALA A 119 -8.83 -37.24 3.75
C ALA A 119 -8.17 -38.39 2.96
N ARG A 120 -7.15 -38.08 2.15
CA ARG A 120 -6.48 -39.06 1.27
C ARG A 120 -5.33 -39.80 1.94
N GLN A 121 -4.73 -39.24 2.99
CA GLN A 121 -3.52 -39.70 3.70
C GLN A 121 -2.24 -39.71 2.85
N THR A 122 -2.31 -40.20 1.62
CA THR A 122 -1.23 -40.20 0.63
C THR A 122 -1.75 -39.80 -0.74
N LEU A 123 -1.04 -38.90 -1.44
CA LEU A 123 -1.46 -38.44 -2.77
C LEU A 123 -0.26 -38.02 -3.61
N LYS A 124 -0.34 -38.26 -4.93
CA LYS A 124 0.67 -37.76 -5.88
C LYS A 124 0.61 -36.23 -5.99
N HIS A 125 1.75 -35.58 -6.08
CA HIS A 125 1.88 -34.13 -6.17
C HIS A 125 1.05 -33.53 -7.32
N ALA A 126 1.05 -34.15 -8.50
CA ALA A 126 0.25 -33.70 -9.65
C ALA A 126 -1.27 -33.74 -9.38
N LEU A 127 -1.74 -34.81 -8.73
CA LEU A 127 -3.15 -34.96 -8.37
C LEU A 127 -3.56 -33.99 -7.26
N LEU A 128 -2.70 -33.77 -6.27
CA LEU A 128 -2.93 -32.78 -5.23
C LEU A 128 -3.11 -31.38 -5.82
N MET A 129 -2.24 -30.98 -6.76
CA MET A 129 -2.38 -29.69 -7.43
C MET A 129 -3.73 -29.55 -8.16
N GLN A 130 -4.16 -30.61 -8.86
CA GLN A 130 -5.44 -30.60 -9.58
C GLN A 130 -6.64 -30.50 -8.62
N GLU A 131 -6.67 -31.29 -7.54
CA GLU A 131 -7.75 -31.25 -6.56
C GLU A 131 -7.82 -29.88 -5.85
N VAL A 132 -6.68 -29.27 -5.52
CA VAL A 132 -6.62 -27.93 -4.92
C VAL A 132 -7.19 -26.87 -5.86
N ILE A 133 -6.82 -26.89 -7.14
CA ILE A 133 -7.35 -25.96 -8.14
C ILE A 133 -8.87 -26.14 -8.29
N GLN A 134 -9.33 -27.39 -8.36
CA GLN A 134 -10.75 -27.70 -8.49
C GLN A 134 -11.55 -27.19 -7.28
N GLN A 135 -11.08 -27.45 -6.06
CA GLN A 135 -11.76 -27.03 -4.83
C GLN A 135 -11.82 -25.50 -4.68
N LEU A 136 -10.75 -24.79 -5.07
CA LEU A 136 -10.66 -23.34 -4.92
C LEU A 136 -11.28 -22.56 -6.08
N SER A 137 -11.56 -23.21 -7.22
CA SER A 137 -12.09 -22.58 -8.44
C SER A 137 -13.36 -21.75 -8.23
N SER A 138 -14.19 -22.11 -7.24
CA SER A 138 -15.41 -21.38 -6.86
C SER A 138 -15.15 -20.01 -6.22
N ARG A 139 -13.96 -19.79 -5.65
CA ARG A 139 -13.59 -18.56 -4.93
C ARG A 139 -12.61 -17.71 -5.72
N PHE A 140 -11.57 -18.34 -6.27
CA PHE A 140 -10.57 -17.66 -7.10
C PHE A 140 -9.79 -18.70 -7.91
N LYS A 141 -9.06 -18.25 -8.94
CA LYS A 141 -8.15 -19.10 -9.71
C LYS A 141 -6.74 -19.03 -9.08
N PRO A 142 -6.27 -20.06 -8.35
CA PRO A 142 -4.96 -20.03 -7.73
C PRO A 142 -3.87 -20.16 -8.79
N ASN A 143 -2.73 -19.51 -8.58
CA ASN A 143 -1.57 -19.67 -9.45
C ASN A 143 -0.73 -20.89 -9.02
N ILE A 144 -0.28 -21.69 -9.99
CA ILE A 144 0.45 -22.95 -9.75
C ILE A 144 1.72 -22.74 -8.90
N PRO A 145 2.56 -21.70 -9.13
CA PRO A 145 3.73 -21.44 -8.29
C PRO A 145 3.39 -21.15 -6.82
N VAL A 146 2.22 -20.55 -6.56
CA VAL A 146 1.77 -20.26 -5.19
C VAL A 146 1.36 -21.54 -4.47
N ILE A 147 0.67 -22.45 -5.16
CA ILE A 147 0.34 -23.77 -4.62
C ILE A 147 1.62 -24.54 -4.28
N LYS A 148 2.59 -24.59 -5.19
CA LYS A 148 3.89 -25.26 -4.95
C LYS A 148 4.58 -24.72 -3.69
N LYS A 149 4.72 -23.39 -3.58
CA LYS A 149 5.27 -22.75 -2.37
C LYS A 149 4.48 -23.12 -1.10
N CYS A 150 3.16 -23.22 -1.18
CA CYS A 150 2.35 -23.62 -0.02
C CYS A 150 2.59 -25.08 0.38
N ILE A 151 2.82 -25.98 -0.60
CA ILE A 151 3.19 -27.37 -0.32
C ILE A 151 4.57 -27.41 0.37
N ASP A 152 5.55 -26.66 -0.13
CA ASP A 152 6.89 -26.60 0.46
C ASP A 152 6.83 -26.09 1.91
N ILE A 153 6.08 -25.02 2.18
CA ILE A 153 5.84 -24.50 3.55
C ILE A 153 5.17 -25.55 4.45
N LEU A 154 4.25 -26.35 3.91
CA LEU A 154 3.59 -27.41 4.68
C LEU A 154 4.51 -28.60 4.97
N ILE A 155 5.51 -28.84 4.12
CA ILE A 155 6.58 -29.82 4.41
C ILE A 155 7.51 -29.28 5.49
N GLU A 156 7.93 -28.00 5.40
CA GLU A 156 8.75 -27.35 6.43
C GLU A 156 8.07 -27.30 7.81
N LYS A 157 6.74 -27.16 7.83
CA LYS A 157 5.93 -27.21 9.05
C LYS A 157 5.54 -28.62 9.51
N GLU A 158 6.11 -29.66 8.89
CA GLU A 158 5.89 -31.07 9.24
C GLU A 158 4.42 -31.53 9.14
N TYR A 159 3.58 -30.87 8.34
CA TYR A 159 2.23 -31.35 8.01
C TYR A 159 2.25 -32.40 6.91
N LEU A 160 3.24 -32.34 6.02
CA LEU A 160 3.41 -33.21 4.87
C LEU A 160 4.85 -33.74 4.81
N GLU A 161 5.02 -34.91 4.24
CA GLU A 161 6.33 -35.51 3.96
C GLU A 161 6.35 -36.07 2.54
N ARG A 162 7.51 -36.03 1.89
CA ARG A 162 7.73 -36.81 0.66
C ARG A 162 8.08 -38.23 1.03
N GLN A 163 7.48 -39.21 0.38
CA GLN A 163 7.84 -40.59 0.65
C GLN A 163 9.30 -40.88 0.26
N PRO A 164 10.02 -41.71 1.03
CA PRO A 164 11.42 -42.04 0.75
C PRO A 164 11.59 -42.81 -0.57
N ASN A 165 10.58 -43.59 -0.97
CA ASN A 165 10.62 -44.42 -2.17
C ASN A 165 10.21 -43.64 -3.43
N ASP A 166 9.36 -42.62 -3.30
CA ASP A 166 8.85 -41.83 -4.42
C ASP A 166 8.67 -40.36 -4.01
N LYS A 167 9.52 -39.49 -4.56
CA LYS A 167 9.51 -38.05 -4.27
C LYS A 167 8.24 -37.35 -4.78
N ASP A 168 7.51 -37.96 -5.72
CA ASP A 168 6.27 -37.42 -6.26
C ASP A 168 5.05 -37.78 -5.41
N VAL A 169 5.20 -38.66 -4.42
CA VAL A 169 4.14 -39.02 -3.48
C VAL A 169 4.33 -38.26 -2.17
N LEU A 170 3.28 -37.54 -1.78
CA LEU A 170 3.19 -36.83 -0.50
C LEU A 170 2.38 -37.67 0.48
N ARG A 171 2.80 -37.66 1.75
CA ARG A 171 2.13 -38.27 2.88
C ARG A 171 1.74 -37.20 3.90
N TYR A 172 0.56 -37.32 4.49
CA TYR A 172 0.09 -36.48 5.59
C TYR A 172 0.65 -36.98 6.93
N LEU A 173 1.11 -36.07 7.79
CA LEU A 173 1.77 -36.40 9.06
C LEU A 173 0.97 -36.04 10.33
N ALA A 174 -0.02 -35.15 10.22
CA ALA A 174 -0.73 -34.57 11.38
C ALA A 174 -2.07 -35.22 11.71
#